data_AF-A0A957CGZ8-F1
#
_entry.id   AF-A0A957CGZ8-F1
#
_cell.length_a   1.000
_cell.length_b   1.000
_cell.length_c   1.000
_cell.angle_alpha   90.00
_cell.angle_beta   90.00
_cell.angle_gamma   90.00
#
_symmetry.space_group_name_H-M   'P 1'
#
loop_
_entity.id
_entity.type
_entity.pdbx_description
1 polymer ?
#
loop_
_entity_poly.entity_id
_entity_poly.type
_entity_poly.pdbx_seq_one_letter_code
_entity_poly.pdbx_strand_id
1 'polypeptide(L)' 'TNLDDIFAYVRSAPDADTFIIVLNFGPNAHTLDLSHIAVGATIAIATDRVRDGLIDMSSLEIKGNEGLLLRASTLPSNE' A
#
# COMPACT_ATOMS: atom_id res chain seq x y z
N THR A 1 14.73 8.74 1.62
CA THR A 1 14.71 8.73 3.10
C THR A 1 13.99 7.47 3.50
N ASN A 2 14.67 6.52 4.15
CA ASN A 2 13.98 5.44 4.84
C ASN A 2 13.18 6.12 5.96
N LEU A 3 11.86 5.96 5.97
CA LEU A 3 11.07 6.29 7.14
C LEU A 3 11.25 5.08 8.06
N ASP A 4 12.01 5.24 9.14
CA ASP A 4 12.42 4.12 10.01
C ASP A 4 11.24 3.28 10.54
N ASP A 5 10.03 3.86 10.54
CA ASP A 5 8.81 3.25 11.04
C ASP A 5 7.88 2.67 9.95
N ILE A 6 8.20 2.85 8.66
CA ILE A 6 7.39 2.33 7.55
C ILE A 6 8.03 1.08 6.96
N PHE A 7 7.26 -0.02 6.91
CA PHE A 7 7.66 -1.23 6.20
C PHE A 7 6.67 -1.54 5.09
N ALA A 8 7.18 -1.66 3.86
CA ALA A 8 6.37 -2.00 2.70
C ALA A 8 6.99 -3.14 1.91
N TYR A 9 6.17 -4.08 1.44
CA TYR A 9 6.62 -5.18 0.58
C TYR A 9 5.50 -5.67 -0.34
N VAL A 10 5.91 -6.32 -1.43
CA VAL A 10 5.01 -6.86 -2.45
C VAL A 10 4.94 -8.38 -2.32
N ARG A 11 3.73 -8.93 -2.48
CA ARG A 11 3.48 -10.36 -2.61
C ARG A 11 2.79 -10.61 -3.95
N SER A 12 3.45 -11.36 -4.81
CA SER A 12 2.93 -11.79 -6.11
C SER A 12 3.21 -13.28 -6.32
N ALA A 13 2.41 -13.91 -7.19
CA ALA A 13 2.60 -15.27 -7.67
C ALA A 13 2.02 -15.40 -9.08
N PRO A 14 2.48 -16.39 -9.89
CA PRO A 14 1.87 -16.67 -11.19
C PRO A 14 0.37 -16.93 -11.05
N ASP A 15 -0.41 -16.36 -11.97
CA ASP A 15 -1.87 -16.51 -12.05
C ASP A 15 -2.64 -16.09 -10.77
N ALA A 16 -2.06 -15.22 -9.95
CA ALA A 16 -2.65 -14.72 -8.70
C ALA A 16 -2.65 -13.19 -8.61
N ASP A 17 -3.53 -12.67 -7.75
CA ASP A 17 -3.54 -11.25 -7.39
C ASP A 17 -2.19 -10.81 -6.79
N THR A 18 -1.77 -9.59 -7.13
CA THR A 18 -0.61 -8.95 -6.48
C THR A 18 -1.07 -8.09 -5.32
N PHE A 19 -0.46 -8.30 -4.16
CA PHE A 19 -0.73 -7.56 -2.94
C PHE A 19 0.46 -6.70 -2.54
N ILE A 20 0.15 -5.52 -2.02
CA ILE A 20 1.11 -4.57 -1.46
C ILE A 20 0.73 -4.42 0.01
N ILE A 21 1.69 -4.71 0.88
CA ILE A 21 1.52 -4.61 2.32
C ILE A 21 2.26 -3.37 2.76
N VAL A 22 1.60 -2.49 3.50
CA VAL A 22 2.20 -1.28 4.07
C VAL A 22 1.87 -1.23 5.57
N LEU A 23 2.91 -1.17 6.39
CA LEU A 23 2.81 -1.13 7.84
C LEU A 23 3.49 0.14 8.35
N ASN A 24 2.77 0.88 9.18
CA ASN A 24 3.32 1.98 9.94
C ASN A 24 3.41 1.58 11.41
N PHE A 25 4.63 1.38 11.89
CA PHE A 25 4.92 1.03 13.28
C PHE A 25 5.03 2.26 14.20
N GLY A 26 5.05 3.46 13.62
CA GLY A 26 5.15 4.73 14.32
C GLY A 26 3.78 5.34 14.61
N PRO A 27 3.70 6.30 15.54
CA PRO A 27 2.44 6.96 15.91
C PRO A 27 2.01 8.05 14.93
N ASN A 28 2.88 8.46 14.00
CA ASN A 28 2.64 9.57 13.09
C ASN A 28 2.06 9.10 11.76
N ALA A 29 1.23 9.92 11.11
CA ALA A 29 0.77 9.65 9.76
C ALA A 29 1.85 10.00 8.72
N HIS A 30 1.85 9.29 7.60
CA HIS A 30 2.73 9.50 6.47
C HIS A 30 1.96 9.47 5.15
N THR A 31 2.46 10.19 4.16
CA THR A 31 2.02 10.09 2.76
C THR A 31 3.15 9.46 1.96
N LEU A 32 2.84 8.37 1.26
CA LEU A 32 3.80 7.57 0.51
C LEU A 32 3.49 7.64 -0.99
N ASP A 33 4.54 7.78 -1.80
CA ASP A 33 4.47 7.55 -3.23
C ASP A 33 4.94 6.14 -3.55
N LEU A 34 3.98 5.27 -3.85
CA LEU A 34 4.17 3.88 -4.25
C LEU A 34 3.73 3.65 -5.71
N SER A 35 3.62 4.72 -6.50
CA SER A 35 3.20 4.65 -7.91
C SER A 35 4.14 3.79 -8.77
N HIS A 36 5.41 3.67 -8.36
CA HIS A 36 6.39 2.78 -8.97
C HIS A 36 6.10 1.28 -8.77
N ILE A 37 5.19 0.91 -7.86
CA ILE A 37 4.77 -0.49 -7.61
C ILE A 37 3.44 -0.81 -8.32
N ALA A 38 2.50 0.14 -8.31
CA ALA A 38 1.19 0.04 -8.95
C ALA A 38 0.65 1.45 -9.16
N VAL A 39 -0.11 1.68 -10.23
CA VAL A 39 -0.76 2.99 -10.47
C VAL A 39 -1.98 3.17 -9.56
N GLY A 40 -2.72 2.08 -9.32
CA GLY A 40 -3.89 2.07 -8.44
C GLY A 40 -4.03 0.74 -7.72
N ALA A 41 -4.65 0.77 -6.54
CA ALA A 41 -4.94 -0.43 -5.76
C ALA A 41 -6.26 -0.30 -5.00
N THR A 42 -6.89 -1.43 -4.70
CA THR A 42 -8.07 -1.48 -3.82
C THR A 42 -7.66 -1.90 -2.41
N ILE A 43 -8.23 -1.28 -1.38
CA ILE A 43 -8.05 -1.75 0.00
C ILE A 43 -8.72 -3.11 0.16
N ALA A 44 -7.93 -4.14 0.45
CA ALA A 44 -8.44 -5.46 0.79
C ALA A 44 -8.72 -5.56 2.30
N ILE A 45 -7.79 -5.05 3.13
CA ILE A 45 -7.89 -5.02 4.58
C ILE A 45 -7.21 -3.74 5.11
N ALA A 46 -7.84 -3.06 6.05
CA ALA A 46 -7.24 -2.02 6.88
C ALA A 46 -7.40 -2.41 8.36
N THR A 47 -6.36 -2.15 9.17
CA THR A 47 -6.42 -2.47 10.62
C THR A 47 -7.47 -1.65 11.36
N ASP A 48 -7.75 -0.43 10.91
CA ASP A 48 -8.80 0.43 11.50
C ASP A 48 -10.23 -0.03 11.15
N ARG A 49 -10.37 -0.89 10.13
CA ARG A 49 -11.65 -1.41 9.59
C ARG A 49 -12.62 -0.35 9.06
N VAL A 50 -12.14 0.86 8.79
CA VAL A 50 -12.97 1.99 8.31
C VAL A 50 -12.67 2.32 6.85
N ARG A 51 -11.50 1.95 6.33
CA ARG A 51 -11.08 2.28 4.97
C ARG A 51 -11.44 1.18 3.98
N ASP A 52 -12.03 1.56 2.86
CA ASP A 52 -12.29 0.72 1.70
C ASP A 52 -12.09 1.50 0.38
N GLY A 53 -12.28 0.82 -0.75
CA GLY A 53 -12.30 1.46 -2.07
C GLY A 53 -10.94 1.51 -2.79
N LEU A 54 -10.95 2.24 -3.92
CA LEU A 54 -9.81 2.43 -4.81
C LEU A 54 -8.92 3.59 -4.30
N ILE A 55 -7.61 3.40 -4.35
CA ILE A 55 -6.62 4.39 -3.94
C ILE A 55 -5.66 4.67 -5.09
N ASP A 56 -5.30 5.95 -5.21
CA ASP A 56 -4.17 6.41 -5.99
C ASP A 56 -2.87 6.15 -5.21
N MET A 57 -1.97 5.36 -5.80
CA MET A 57 -0.73 4.96 -5.15
C MET A 57 0.34 6.06 -5.14
N SER A 58 0.15 7.17 -5.87
CA SER A 58 1.07 8.32 -5.85
C SER A 58 0.96 9.16 -4.56
N SER A 59 -0.11 8.98 -3.79
CA SER A 59 -0.42 9.76 -2.59
C SER A 59 -1.10 8.94 -1.50
N LEU A 60 -0.59 7.73 -1.24
CA LEU A 60 -1.13 6.84 -0.21
C LEU A 60 -0.92 7.42 1.19
N GLU A 61 -1.99 7.87 1.84
CA GLU A 61 -1.97 8.20 3.26
C GLU A 61 -2.04 6.93 4.12
N ILE A 62 -1.09 6.78 5.05
CA ILE A 62 -1.09 5.76 6.09
C ILE A 62 -1.04 6.44 7.47
N LYS A 63 -2.02 6.14 8.33
CA LYS A 63 -2.10 6.68 9.69
C LYS A 63 -1.04 6.05 10.58
N GLY A 64 -0.81 6.65 11.75
CA GLY A 64 0.01 6.05 12.79
C GLY A 64 -0.57 4.72 13.27
N ASN A 65 0.29 3.73 13.47
CA ASN A 65 -0.07 2.37 13.90
C ASN A 65 -1.05 1.65 12.95
N GLU A 66 -1.05 2.01 11.67
CA GLU A 66 -1.94 1.43 10.66
C GLU A 66 -1.23 0.36 9.84
N GLY A 67 -1.97 -0.69 9.48
CA GLY A 67 -1.58 -1.66 8.48
C GLY A 67 -2.60 -1.70 7.36
N LEU A 68 -2.12 -1.64 6.12
CA LEU A 68 -2.92 -1.75 4.90
C LEU A 68 -2.47 -2.95 4.08
N LEU A 69 -3.44 -3.76 3.66
CA LEU A 69 -3.28 -4.74 2.60
C LEU A 69 -4.01 -4.23 1.37
N LEU A 70 -3.27 -3.97 0.31
CA LEU A 70 -3.77 -3.41 -0.93
C LEU A 70 -3.67 -4.44 -2.04
N ARG A 71 -4.73 -4.61 -2.83
CA ARG A 71 -4.70 -5.42 -4.05
C ARG A 71 -4.42 -4.50 -5.24
N ALA A 72 -3.31 -4.73 -5.95
CA ALA A 72 -2.96 -3.96 -7.13
C ALA A 72 -4.04 -4.10 -8.21
N SER A 73 -4.50 -2.98 -8.74
CA SER A 73 -5.50 -2.93 -9.83
C SER A 73 -4.82 -2.76 -11.18
N THR A 74 -3.71 -2.02 -11.22
CA THR A 74 -2.89 -1.80 -12.42
C THR A 74 -1.43 -1.80 -12.02
N LEU A 75 -0.67 -2.77 -12.53
CA LEU A 75 0.79 -2.80 -12.37
C LEU A 75 1.45 -1.86 -13.40
N PRO A 76 2.60 -1.26 -13.10
CA PRO A 76 3.37 -0.49 -14.06
C PRO A 76 3.78 -1.39 -15.21
N SER A 77 3.81 -0.85 -16.43
CA SER A 77 4.41 -1.55 -17.57
C SER A 77 5.89 -1.82 -17.26
N ASN A 78 6.32 -3.07 -17.40
CA ASN A 78 7.75 -3.37 -17.42
C ASN A 78 8.30 -2.88 -18.77
N GLU A 79 9.03 -1.75 -18.77
CA GLU A 79 9.91 -1.39 -19.89
C GLU A 79 11.24 -2.15 -19.80
#